data_AF-A0A7R9MF68-F1
#
_entry.id   AF-A0A7R9MF68-F1
#
_cell.length_a   1.000
_cell.length_b   1.000
_cell.length_c   1.000
_cell.angle_alpha   90.00
_cell.angle_beta   90.00
_cell.angle_gamma   90.00
#
_symmetry.space_group_name_H-M   'P 1'
#
loop_
_entity.id
_entity.type
_entity.pdbx_description
1 polymer ?
#
loop_
_entity_poly.entity_id
_entity_poly.type
_entity_poly.pdbx_seq_one_letter_code
_entity_poly.pdbx_strand_id
1 'polypeptide(L)'
;MADDARAKFEDKERKKAEIRKRLEAQMKSTKKKGFMTPERKKRLRQLLRRKAADEVKRQQELKEKERQRIIIERTGKPKSTADANEASLMAMCKEYYNRIYKLNEDKWDLELITCIKEYEISDLQSRVNDMRGKFIIPPLKKVSKYQTQLEKMRQWTYKLAKMDLKGGLKPVKKEIDLGEKEAKKENKPEWDEKARKKQEIRERLEAEMKSTKKKGFMTPERKKKLRV
;
A
#
# COMPACT_ATOMS: atom_id res chain seq x y z
N MET A 1 23.31 55.13 20.65
CA MET A 1 23.40 53.76 20.10
C MET A 1 22.62 52.72 20.93
N ALA A 2 22.70 52.75 22.27
CA ALA A 2 21.96 51.80 23.12
C ALA A 2 20.44 52.02 23.13
N ASP A 3 19.97 53.29 23.06
CA ASP A 3 18.53 53.60 23.11
C ASP A 3 17.79 53.21 21.83
N ASP A 4 18.43 53.33 20.66
CA ASP A 4 17.87 52.89 19.37
C ASP A 4 17.72 51.36 19.29
N ALA A 5 18.67 50.61 19.87
CA ALA A 5 18.56 49.16 19.98
C ALA A 5 17.42 48.71 20.91
N ARG A 6 17.18 49.47 22.00
CA ARG A 6 16.06 49.23 22.93
C ARG A 6 14.71 49.56 22.30
N ALA A 7 14.60 50.70 21.61
CA ALA A 7 13.39 51.07 20.87
C ALA A 7 13.02 50.02 19.80
N LYS A 8 14.01 49.55 19.02
CA LYS A 8 13.81 48.48 18.03
C LYS A 8 13.39 47.14 18.66
N PHE A 9 13.87 46.85 19.88
CA PHE A 9 13.48 45.65 20.62
C PHE A 9 12.03 45.77 21.13
N GLU A 10 11.66 46.91 21.71
CA GLU A 10 10.32 47.20 22.18
C GLU A 10 9.29 47.20 21.05
N ASP A 11 9.62 47.77 19.89
CA ASP A 11 8.76 47.72 18.70
C ASP A 11 8.55 46.29 18.18
N LYS A 12 9.60 45.45 18.23
CA LYS A 12 9.49 44.02 17.90
C LYS A 12 8.59 43.29 18.91
N GLU A 13 8.74 43.55 20.20
CA GLU A 13 7.91 42.94 21.25
C GLU A 13 6.44 43.40 21.16
N ARG A 14 6.18 44.68 20.85
CA ARG A 14 4.84 45.19 20.57
C ARG A 14 4.19 44.48 19.38
N LYS A 15 4.93 44.34 18.27
CA LYS A 15 4.47 43.61 17.08
C LYS A 15 4.20 42.13 17.38
N LYS A 16 5.07 41.47 18.16
CA LYS A 16 4.84 40.07 18.60
C LYS A 16 3.60 39.94 19.47
N ALA A 17 3.38 40.85 20.42
CA ALA A 17 2.20 40.86 21.29
C ALA A 17 0.91 41.11 20.49
N GLU A 18 0.94 41.99 19.51
CA GLU A 18 -0.19 42.25 18.60
C GLU A 18 -0.52 41.02 17.74
N ILE A 19 0.50 40.38 17.13
CA ILE A 19 0.33 39.14 16.36
C ILE A 19 -0.25 38.04 17.26
N ARG A 20 0.24 37.90 18.49
CA ARG A 20 -0.26 36.94 19.47
C ARG A 20 -1.72 37.21 19.84
N LYS A 21 -2.07 38.46 20.13
CA LYS A 21 -3.45 38.88 20.44
C LYS A 21 -4.38 38.62 19.26
N ARG A 22 -3.92 38.87 18.02
CA ARG A 22 -4.66 38.55 16.79
C ARG A 22 -4.89 37.05 16.63
N LEU A 23 -3.86 36.23 16.85
CA LEU A 23 -3.96 34.77 16.80
C LEU A 23 -4.91 34.23 17.87
N GLU A 24 -4.81 34.72 19.11
CA GLU A 24 -5.69 34.31 20.22
C GLU A 24 -7.15 34.72 19.97
N ALA A 25 -7.39 35.93 19.44
CA ALA A 25 -8.72 36.41 19.06
C ALA A 25 -9.31 35.59 17.88
N GLN A 26 -8.48 35.19 16.91
CA GLN A 26 -8.90 34.26 15.86
C GLN A 26 -9.27 32.88 16.42
N MET A 27 -8.54 32.37 17.41
CA MET A 27 -8.88 31.09 18.05
C MET A 27 -10.20 31.19 18.83
N LYS A 28 -10.44 32.29 19.56
CA LYS A 28 -11.64 32.52 20.37
C LYS A 28 -12.92 32.70 19.54
N SER A 29 -12.82 33.27 18.34
CA SER A 29 -13.98 33.58 17.48
C SER A 29 -14.50 32.41 16.63
N THR A 30 -13.87 31.23 16.68
CA THR A 30 -14.28 30.05 15.89
C THR A 30 -15.53 29.31 16.41
N LYS A 31 -16.10 29.72 17.55
CA LYS A 31 -17.37 29.18 18.07
C LYS A 31 -18.58 29.80 17.36
N LYS A 32 -18.69 29.64 16.04
CA LYS A 32 -19.96 29.90 15.33
C LYS A 32 -20.56 28.57 14.87
N LYS A 33 -21.82 28.32 15.24
CA LYS A 33 -22.68 27.23 14.75
C LYS A 33 -22.71 27.30 13.21
N GLY A 34 -21.87 26.51 12.55
CA GLY A 34 -21.66 26.61 11.11
C GLY A 34 -22.51 25.61 10.33
N PHE A 35 -23.06 26.09 9.21
CA PHE A 35 -23.70 25.48 8.02
C PHE A 35 -23.50 23.98 7.68
N MET A 36 -22.55 23.28 8.31
CA MET A 36 -22.12 21.92 7.97
C MET A 36 -21.97 21.08 9.23
N THR A 37 -22.47 19.84 9.20
CA THR A 37 -22.23 18.89 10.29
C THR A 37 -20.73 18.67 10.48
N PRO A 38 -20.24 18.55 11.73
CA PRO A 38 -18.82 18.31 12.02
C PRO A 38 -18.24 17.11 11.26
N GLU A 39 -19.05 16.08 11.06
CA GLU A 39 -18.68 14.86 10.33
C GLU A 39 -18.45 15.14 8.83
N ARG A 40 -19.35 15.88 8.17
CA ARG A 40 -19.18 16.26 6.76
C ARG A 40 -17.94 17.14 6.56
N LYS A 41 -17.68 18.07 7.50
CA LYS A 41 -16.46 18.91 7.49
C LYS A 41 -15.18 18.08 7.66
N LYS A 42 -15.20 17.06 8.53
CA LYS A 42 -14.07 16.13 8.71
C LYS A 42 -13.80 15.32 7.43
N ARG A 43 -14.84 14.74 6.82
CA ARG A 43 -14.74 13.99 5.56
C ARG A 43 -14.21 14.86 4.43
N LEU A 44 -14.67 16.10 4.31
CA LEU A 44 -14.18 17.04 3.29
C LEU A 44 -12.69 17.37 3.47
N ARG A 45 -12.23 17.66 4.70
CA ARG A 45 -10.79 17.88 4.96
C ARG A 45 -9.93 16.66 4.66
N GLN A 46 -10.47 15.46 4.84
CA GLN A 46 -9.78 14.23 4.47
C GLN A 46 -9.69 14.08 2.95
N LEU A 47 -10.78 14.35 2.23
CA LEU A 47 -10.78 14.34 0.75
C LEU A 47 -9.81 15.37 0.17
N LEU A 48 -9.77 16.59 0.72
CA LEU A 48 -8.83 17.63 0.29
C LEU A 48 -7.38 17.23 0.52
N ARG A 49 -7.04 16.68 1.69
CA ARG A 49 -5.68 16.20 1.96
C ARG A 49 -5.29 15.02 1.08
N ARG A 50 -6.23 14.09 0.81
CA ARG A 50 -6.01 12.98 -0.11
C ARG A 50 -5.75 13.48 -1.52
N LYS A 51 -6.60 14.37 -2.04
CA LYS A 51 -6.43 15.00 -3.35
C LYS A 51 -5.12 15.77 -3.45
N ALA A 52 -4.75 16.52 -2.41
CA ALA A 52 -3.48 17.25 -2.37
C ALA A 52 -2.28 16.29 -2.37
N ALA A 53 -2.34 15.19 -1.61
CA ALA A 53 -1.29 14.18 -1.62
C ALA A 53 -1.17 13.47 -2.98
N ASP A 54 -2.29 13.14 -3.61
CA ASP A 54 -2.33 12.53 -4.93
C ASP A 54 -1.77 13.50 -6.00
N GLU A 55 -2.12 14.79 -5.93
CA GLU A 55 -1.57 15.80 -6.84
C GLU A 55 -0.07 16.01 -6.63
N VAL A 56 0.41 16.04 -5.39
CA VAL A 56 1.86 16.15 -5.11
C VAL A 56 2.62 14.99 -5.75
N LYS A 57 2.11 13.76 -5.63
CA LYS A 57 2.72 12.58 -6.27
C LYS A 57 2.71 12.70 -7.79
N ARG A 58 1.58 13.09 -8.38
CA ARG A 58 1.46 13.31 -9.82
C ARG A 58 2.47 14.33 -10.34
N GLN A 59 2.63 15.45 -9.63
CA GLN A 59 3.63 16.47 -9.97
C GLN A 59 5.06 15.93 -9.85
N GLN A 60 5.33 15.09 -8.85
CA GLN A 60 6.63 14.46 -8.66
C GLN A 60 6.96 13.52 -9.82
N GLU A 61 6.00 12.71 -10.27
CA GLU A 61 6.16 11.84 -11.43
C GLU A 61 6.36 12.63 -12.74
N LEU A 62 5.63 13.73 -12.93
CA LEU A 62 5.83 14.61 -14.09
C LEU A 62 7.20 15.26 -14.08
N LYS A 63 7.66 15.76 -12.93
CA LYS A 63 9.00 16.32 -12.78
C LYS A 63 10.09 15.29 -13.02
N GLU A 64 9.91 14.05 -12.57
CA GLU A 64 10.90 12.98 -12.82
C GLU A 64 10.92 12.58 -14.30
N LYS A 65 9.77 12.50 -14.96
CA LYS A 65 9.70 12.25 -16.42
C LYS A 65 10.37 13.36 -17.21
N GLU A 66 10.12 14.62 -16.85
CA GLU A 66 10.76 15.77 -17.49
C GLU A 66 12.26 15.79 -17.22
N ARG A 67 12.69 15.47 -15.99
CA ARG A 67 14.11 15.30 -15.65
C ARG A 67 14.77 14.23 -16.53
N GLN A 68 14.13 13.07 -16.70
CA GLN A 68 14.63 12.02 -17.58
C GLN A 68 14.72 12.47 -19.04
N ARG A 69 13.68 13.15 -19.54
CA ARG A 69 13.66 13.73 -20.89
C ARG A 69 14.84 14.69 -21.11
N ILE A 70 15.05 15.63 -20.19
CA ILE A 70 16.14 16.61 -20.26
C ILE A 70 17.51 15.92 -20.20
N ILE A 71 17.68 14.88 -19.37
CA ILE A 71 18.95 14.13 -19.31
C ILE A 71 19.24 13.45 -20.64
N ILE A 72 18.25 12.81 -21.26
CA ILE A 72 18.40 12.17 -22.57
C ILE A 72 18.74 13.20 -23.65
N GLU A 73 18.04 14.34 -23.66
CA GLU A 73 18.30 15.43 -24.59
C GLU A 73 19.71 16.01 -24.44
N ARG A 74 20.16 16.27 -23.20
CA ARG A 74 21.48 16.86 -22.92
C ARG A 74 22.65 15.91 -23.11
N THR A 75 22.47 14.64 -22.77
CA THR A 75 23.56 13.63 -22.82
C THR A 75 23.65 12.99 -24.19
N GLY A 76 22.56 12.98 -24.97
CA GLY A 76 22.52 12.42 -26.30
C GLY A 76 22.72 10.90 -26.33
N LYS A 77 23.04 10.38 -27.52
CA LYS A 77 23.42 8.97 -27.69
C LYS A 77 24.91 8.79 -27.43
N PRO A 78 25.34 7.64 -26.87
CA PRO A 78 26.76 7.34 -26.72
C PRO A 78 27.45 7.39 -28.09
N LYS A 79 28.61 8.05 -28.16
CA LYS A 79 29.43 8.06 -29.39
C LYS A 79 29.93 6.65 -29.69
N SER A 80 29.82 6.20 -30.94
CA SER A 80 30.31 4.89 -31.37
C SER A 80 31.83 4.87 -31.37
N THR A 81 32.42 3.91 -30.66
CA THR A 81 33.88 3.72 -30.57
C THR A 81 34.36 2.49 -31.33
N ALA A 82 33.45 1.69 -31.91
CA ALA A 82 33.77 0.39 -32.49
C ALA A 82 34.64 0.49 -33.76
N ASP A 83 34.46 1.54 -34.57
CA ASP A 83 35.13 1.71 -35.87
C ASP A 83 36.01 2.99 -35.93
N ALA A 84 36.39 3.53 -34.76
CA ALA A 84 37.10 4.81 -34.68
C ALA A 84 38.62 4.66 -34.76
N ASN A 85 39.26 5.49 -35.60
CA ASN A 85 40.72 5.60 -35.66
C ASN A 85 41.32 6.18 -34.36
N GLU A 86 42.59 5.91 -34.07
CA GLU A 86 43.29 6.36 -32.85
C GLU A 86 43.25 7.89 -32.67
N ALA A 87 43.48 8.64 -33.75
CA ALA A 87 43.38 10.10 -33.74
C ALA A 87 41.96 10.59 -33.38
N SER A 88 40.93 9.90 -33.89
CA SER A 88 39.52 10.20 -33.60
C SER A 88 39.16 9.87 -32.15
N LEU A 89 39.69 8.77 -31.60
CA LEU A 89 39.53 8.42 -30.19
C LEU A 89 40.14 9.48 -29.28
N MET A 90 41.35 9.95 -29.59
CA MET A 90 42.03 10.99 -28.81
C MET A 90 41.27 12.33 -28.86
N ALA A 91 40.72 12.71 -30.02
CA ALA A 91 39.89 13.89 -30.16
C ALA A 91 38.61 13.79 -29.31
N MET A 92 37.93 12.64 -29.33
CA MET A 92 36.74 12.40 -28.51
C MET A 92 37.03 12.51 -27.01
N CYS A 93 38.14 11.94 -26.53
CA CYS A 93 38.55 12.05 -25.13
C CYS A 93 38.77 13.51 -24.71
N LYS A 94 39.45 14.31 -25.54
CA LYS A 94 39.67 15.74 -25.28
C LYS A 94 38.36 16.54 -25.27
N GLU A 95 37.45 16.24 -26.19
CA GLU A 95 36.13 16.88 -26.25
C GLU A 95 35.30 16.59 -25.00
N TYR A 96 35.24 15.32 -24.56
CA TYR A 96 34.54 14.94 -23.33
C TYR A 96 35.15 15.61 -22.10
N TYR A 97 36.48 15.65 -22.00
CA TYR A 97 37.17 16.33 -20.91
C TYR A 97 36.78 17.81 -20.83
N ASN A 98 36.85 18.52 -21.96
CA ASN A 98 36.47 19.94 -22.03
C ASN A 98 34.99 20.16 -21.70
N ARG A 99 34.11 19.24 -22.13
CA ARG A 99 32.69 19.29 -21.82
C ARG A 99 32.42 19.09 -20.32
N ILE A 100 33.08 18.10 -19.70
CA ILE A 100 32.96 17.83 -18.25
C ILE A 100 33.48 19.02 -17.45
N TYR A 101 34.61 19.62 -17.86
CA TYR A 101 35.18 20.79 -17.20
C TYR A 101 34.17 21.95 -17.15
N LYS A 102 33.57 22.32 -18.28
CA LYS A 102 32.54 23.37 -18.35
C LYS A 102 31.28 23.01 -17.56
N LEU A 103 30.81 21.76 -17.63
CA LEU A 103 29.64 21.33 -16.86
C LEU A 103 29.88 21.37 -15.35
N ASN A 104 31.11 21.11 -14.91
CA ASN A 104 31.48 21.24 -13.50
C ASN A 104 31.48 22.71 -13.05
N GLU A 105 31.99 23.62 -13.87
CA GLU A 105 31.90 25.07 -13.61
C GLU A 105 30.43 25.51 -13.45
N ASP A 106 29.57 25.18 -14.42
CA ASP A 106 28.13 25.48 -14.37
C ASP A 106 27.46 24.87 -13.10
N LYS A 107 27.88 23.65 -12.72
CA LYS A 107 27.37 22.97 -11.52
C LYS A 107 27.74 23.74 -10.26
N TRP A 108 28.99 24.19 -10.15
CA TRP A 108 29.47 24.95 -8.99
C TRP A 108 28.70 26.26 -8.82
N ASP A 109 28.46 26.99 -9.90
CA ASP A 109 27.68 28.24 -9.86
C ASP A 109 26.24 27.99 -9.37
N LEU A 110 25.59 26.95 -9.89
CA LEU A 110 24.24 26.57 -9.47
C LEU A 110 24.18 26.12 -8.00
N GLU A 111 25.17 25.36 -7.54
CA GLU A 111 25.27 24.90 -6.15
C GLU A 111 25.48 26.08 -5.20
N LEU A 112 26.31 27.06 -5.56
CA LEU A 112 26.53 28.27 -4.79
C LEU A 112 25.26 29.10 -4.65
N ILE A 113 24.56 29.35 -5.77
CA ILE A 113 23.28 30.08 -5.76
C ILE A 113 22.26 29.35 -4.87
N THR A 114 22.20 28.02 -4.99
CA THR A 114 21.28 27.20 -4.18
C THR A 114 21.61 27.32 -2.69
N CYS A 115 22.88 27.23 -2.30
CA CYS A 115 23.32 27.41 -0.90
C CYS A 115 22.94 28.78 -0.35
N ILE A 116 23.14 29.85 -1.13
CA ILE A 116 22.75 31.21 -0.71
C ILE A 116 21.24 31.29 -0.49
N LYS A 117 20.44 30.68 -1.39
CA LYS A 117 18.98 30.65 -1.26
C LYS A 117 18.51 29.81 -0.07
N GLU A 118 19.17 28.69 0.22
CA GLU A 118 18.90 27.89 1.42
C GLU A 118 19.18 28.68 2.71
N TYR A 119 20.27 29.43 2.74
CA TYR A 119 20.59 30.31 3.87
C TYR A 119 19.53 31.42 4.03
N GLU A 120 19.15 32.06 2.93
CA GLU A 120 18.10 33.10 2.91
C GLU A 120 16.76 32.55 3.42
N ILE A 121 16.37 31.34 3.00
CA ILE A 121 15.16 30.66 3.46
C ILE A 121 15.25 30.35 4.96
N SER A 122 16.37 29.81 5.42
CA SER A 122 16.60 29.49 6.84
C SER A 122 16.49 30.74 7.73
N ASP A 123 17.12 31.84 7.32
CA ASP A 123 17.04 33.10 8.04
C ASP A 123 15.62 33.68 8.05
N LEU A 124 14.92 33.67 6.92
CA LEU A 124 13.51 34.07 6.85
C LEU A 124 12.60 33.19 7.72
N GLN A 125 12.84 31.87 7.74
CA GLN A 125 12.11 30.94 8.60
C GLN A 125 12.34 31.24 10.08
N SER A 126 13.60 31.50 10.47
CA SER A 126 13.95 31.92 11.83
C SER A 126 13.22 33.21 12.21
N ARG A 127 13.30 34.24 11.36
CA ARG A 127 12.62 35.53 11.56
C ARG A 127 11.09 35.37 11.72
N VAL A 128 10.45 34.55 10.89
CA VAL A 128 9.01 34.26 10.99
C VAL A 128 8.67 33.53 12.30
N ASN A 129 9.51 32.57 12.70
CA ASN A 129 9.30 31.81 13.93
C ASN A 129 9.44 32.70 15.18
N ASP A 130 10.42 33.60 15.21
CA ASP A 130 10.61 34.54 16.31
C ASP A 130 9.47 35.56 16.43
N MET A 131 8.89 35.99 15.30
CA MET A 131 7.73 36.88 15.28
C MET A 131 6.43 36.19 15.71
N ARG A 132 6.24 34.92 15.33
CA ARG A 132 5.09 34.11 15.76
C ARG A 132 5.21 33.68 17.23
N GLY A 133 6.42 33.76 17.77
CA GLY A 133 6.79 33.37 19.11
C GLY A 133 7.01 31.86 19.21
N LYS A 134 8.16 31.47 19.76
CA LYS A 134 8.50 30.09 20.19
C LYS A 134 7.57 29.53 21.28
N PHE A 135 6.52 30.29 21.65
CA PHE A 135 5.71 30.14 22.85
C PHE A 135 4.21 29.95 22.55
N ILE A 136 3.84 29.46 21.37
CA ILE A 136 2.66 28.59 21.28
C ILE A 136 3.16 27.22 21.71
N ILE A 137 3.31 27.02 23.03
CA ILE A 137 3.60 25.71 23.60
C ILE A 137 2.50 24.79 23.06
N PRO A 138 2.81 23.83 22.17
CA PRO A 138 1.85 22.81 21.82
C PRO A 138 1.46 22.19 23.17
N PRO A 139 0.19 22.20 23.58
CA PRO A 139 -0.19 21.71 24.90
C PRO A 139 0.37 20.30 25.02
N LEU A 140 1.34 20.12 25.92
CA LEU A 140 2.07 18.87 26.09
C LEU A 140 1.05 17.81 26.48
N LYS A 141 0.60 17.02 25.50
CA LYS A 141 -0.24 15.86 25.77
C LYS A 141 0.63 14.85 26.49
N LYS A 142 0.15 14.27 27.59
CA LYS A 142 0.77 13.10 28.21
C LYS A 142 0.68 11.93 27.23
N VAL A 143 1.69 11.78 26.39
CA VAL A 143 1.81 10.66 25.47
C VAL A 143 2.59 9.58 26.20
N SER A 144 1.96 8.44 26.50
CA SER A 144 2.70 7.27 26.99
C SER A 144 3.64 6.78 25.89
N LYS A 145 4.91 6.49 26.24
CA LYS A 145 6.00 6.10 25.33
C LYS A 145 5.61 4.98 24.36
N TYR A 146 4.70 4.09 24.79
CA TYR A 146 4.23 2.94 24.02
C TYR A 146 2.82 3.10 23.44
N GLN A 147 2.09 4.17 23.74
CA GLN A 147 0.68 4.26 23.36
C GLN A 147 0.47 4.27 21.84
N THR A 148 1.36 4.89 21.09
CA THR A 148 1.32 4.87 19.63
C THR A 148 1.72 3.51 19.05
N GLN A 149 2.59 2.76 19.72
CA GLN A 149 2.97 1.39 19.33
C GLN A 149 1.88 0.38 19.69
N LEU A 150 1.25 0.51 20.86
CA LEU A 150 0.10 -0.28 21.31
C LEU A 150 -1.13 -0.02 20.45
N GLU A 151 -1.41 1.23 20.08
CA GLU A 151 -2.50 1.54 19.15
C GLU A 151 -2.18 0.95 17.77
N LYS A 152 -0.93 1.02 17.28
CA LYS A 152 -0.53 0.37 16.02
C LYS A 152 -0.72 -1.16 16.10
N MET A 153 -0.29 -1.79 17.18
CA MET A 153 -0.52 -3.22 17.44
C MET A 153 -2.02 -3.54 17.45
N ARG A 154 -2.82 -2.76 18.18
CA ARG A 154 -4.27 -2.93 18.28
C ARG A 154 -4.99 -2.69 16.96
N GLN A 155 -4.54 -1.73 16.16
CA GLN A 155 -5.06 -1.48 14.81
C GLN A 155 -4.63 -2.58 13.84
N TRP A 156 -3.43 -3.14 14.00
CA TRP A 156 -2.98 -4.29 13.23
C TRP A 156 -3.77 -5.54 13.58
N THR A 157 -3.97 -5.86 14.87
CA THR A 157 -4.82 -6.97 15.31
C THR A 157 -6.29 -6.75 14.94
N TYR A 158 -6.82 -5.53 15.02
CA TYR A 158 -8.17 -5.20 14.55
C TYR A 158 -8.33 -5.37 13.02
N LYS A 159 -7.33 -4.96 12.24
CA LYS A 159 -7.31 -5.18 10.78
C LYS A 159 -7.21 -6.66 10.46
N LEU A 160 -6.37 -7.40 11.18
CA LEU A 160 -6.20 -8.83 11.01
C LEU A 160 -7.50 -9.56 11.35
N ALA A 161 -8.14 -9.27 12.48
CA ALA A 161 -9.44 -9.81 12.88
C ALA A 161 -10.57 -9.42 11.90
N LYS A 162 -10.53 -8.23 11.30
CA LYS A 162 -11.48 -7.84 10.24
C LYS A 162 -11.23 -8.54 8.91
N MET A 163 -9.98 -8.84 8.57
CA MET A 163 -9.65 -9.68 7.42
C MET A 163 -10.07 -11.12 7.68
N ASP A 164 -9.91 -11.61 8.92
CA ASP A 164 -10.32 -12.94 9.36
C ASP A 164 -11.84 -13.11 9.34
N LEU A 165 -12.62 -12.10 9.77
CA LEU A 165 -14.08 -12.10 9.62
C LEU A 165 -14.56 -12.08 8.17
N LYS A 166 -13.75 -11.58 7.23
CA LYS A 166 -14.06 -11.64 5.79
C LYS A 166 -13.59 -12.95 5.15
N GLY A 167 -12.54 -13.57 5.66
CA GLY A 167 -12.00 -14.84 5.19
C GLY A 167 -12.72 -16.08 5.75
N GLY A 168 -13.28 -15.98 6.95
CA GLY A 168 -14.07 -17.04 7.60
C GLY A 168 -15.53 -17.12 7.13
N LEU A 169 -16.01 -16.14 6.37
CA LEU A 169 -17.29 -16.23 5.69
C LEU A 169 -17.10 -17.03 4.41
N LYS A 170 -17.69 -18.23 4.34
CA LYS A 170 -17.79 -18.98 3.07
C LYS A 170 -18.45 -18.05 2.04
N PRO A 171 -17.86 -17.82 0.85
CA PRO A 171 -18.56 -17.11 -0.20
C PRO A 171 -19.78 -17.95 -0.59
N VAL A 172 -20.98 -17.44 -0.27
CA VAL A 172 -22.22 -17.99 -0.84
C VAL A 172 -22.14 -17.69 -2.33
N LYS A 173 -21.95 -18.74 -3.15
CA LYS A 173 -22.14 -18.65 -4.59
C LYS A 173 -23.57 -18.16 -4.82
N LYS A 174 -23.73 -16.94 -5.33
CA LYS A 174 -25.01 -16.46 -5.85
C LYS A 174 -25.23 -17.10 -7.22
N GLU A 175 -25.48 -18.40 -7.23
CA GLU A 175 -26.16 -19.09 -8.32
C GLU A 175 -27.58 -19.38 -7.81
N ILE A 176 -28.37 -18.30 -7.72
CA ILE A 176 -29.80 -18.41 -7.95
C ILE A 176 -29.98 -17.69 -9.28
N ASP A 177 -29.49 -18.34 -10.33
CA ASP A 177 -29.89 -18.00 -11.69
C ASP A 177 -31.33 -18.51 -11.82
N LEU A 178 -32.28 -17.57 -11.69
CA LEU A 178 -33.67 -17.75 -12.07
C LEU A 178 -33.72 -17.75 -13.60
N GLY A 179 -33.25 -18.83 -14.22
CA GLY A 179 -33.18 -19.01 -15.66
C GLY A 179 -32.81 -20.45 -16.01
N GLU A 180 -33.70 -21.11 -16.74
CA GLU A 180 -33.47 -22.39 -17.42
C GLU A 180 -33.16 -23.63 -16.54
N LYS A 181 -34.24 -24.32 -16.17
CA LYS A 181 -34.24 -25.79 -16.17
C LYS A 181 -33.84 -26.25 -17.57
N GLU A 182 -32.61 -26.71 -17.77
CA GLU A 182 -32.34 -27.76 -18.75
C GLU A 182 -30.99 -28.46 -18.50
N ALA A 183 -31.03 -29.79 -18.66
CA ALA A 183 -29.90 -30.71 -18.73
C ALA A 183 -28.98 -30.82 -17.48
N LYS A 184 -29.52 -31.36 -16.38
CA LYS A 184 -28.71 -32.18 -15.45
C LYS A 184 -28.21 -33.40 -16.23
N LYS A 185 -27.00 -33.29 -16.80
CA LYS A 185 -26.22 -34.41 -17.31
C LYS A 185 -26.10 -35.47 -16.22
N GLU A 186 -26.36 -36.71 -16.61
CA GLU A 186 -26.24 -37.93 -15.82
C GLU A 186 -24.95 -37.96 -15.00
N ASN A 187 -25.07 -37.71 -13.71
CA ASN A 187 -24.15 -38.21 -12.71
C ASN A 187 -24.95 -39.13 -11.82
N LYS A 188 -25.06 -40.39 -12.26
CA LYS A 188 -25.59 -41.44 -11.42
C LYS A 188 -24.57 -41.65 -10.29
N PRO A 189 -24.97 -41.47 -9.02
CA PRO A 189 -24.00 -41.46 -7.93
C PRO A 189 -23.40 -42.85 -7.71
N GLU A 190 -22.11 -42.91 -7.37
CA GLU A 190 -21.25 -44.09 -7.28
C GLU A 190 -21.80 -45.24 -6.39
N TRP A 191 -22.75 -44.93 -5.49
CA TRP A 191 -23.45 -45.95 -4.69
C TRP A 191 -24.47 -46.78 -5.48
N ASP A 192 -25.04 -46.25 -6.57
CA ASP A 192 -25.99 -46.97 -7.45
C ASP A 192 -25.26 -48.04 -8.28
N GLU A 193 -24.05 -47.73 -8.75
CA GLU A 193 -23.21 -48.67 -9.48
C GLU A 193 -22.72 -49.81 -8.59
N LYS A 194 -22.37 -49.50 -7.34
CA LYS A 194 -21.98 -50.49 -6.33
C LYS A 194 -23.16 -51.39 -5.91
N ALA A 195 -24.38 -50.85 -5.86
CA ALA A 195 -25.58 -51.62 -5.57
C ALA A 195 -25.90 -52.61 -6.71
N ARG A 196 -25.82 -52.16 -7.97
CA ARG A 196 -26.03 -53.02 -9.15
C ARG A 196 -25.01 -54.15 -9.23
N LYS A 197 -23.73 -53.85 -9.04
CA LYS A 197 -22.66 -54.86 -9.07
C LYS A 197 -22.81 -55.89 -7.95
N LYS A 198 -23.28 -55.47 -6.77
CA LYS A 198 -23.59 -56.39 -5.66
C LYS A 198 -24.79 -57.29 -5.96
N GLN A 199 -25.81 -56.76 -6.64
CA GLN A 199 -26.99 -57.53 -7.05
C GLN A 199 -26.63 -58.58 -8.11
N GLU A 200 -25.80 -58.20 -9.09
CA GLU A 200 -25.33 -59.10 -10.15
C GLU A 200 -24.45 -60.25 -9.61
N ILE A 201 -23.57 -59.97 -8.64
CA ILE A 201 -22.80 -61.01 -7.93
C ILE A 201 -23.73 -61.96 -7.15
N ARG A 202 -24.79 -61.43 -6.52
CA ARG A 202 -25.74 -62.25 -5.77
C ARG A 202 -26.56 -63.17 -6.67
N GLU A 203 -27.01 -62.69 -7.83
CA GLU A 203 -27.71 -63.51 -8.82
C GLU A 203 -26.80 -64.60 -9.41
N ARG A 204 -25.52 -64.29 -9.66
CA ARG A 204 -24.54 -65.27 -10.13
C ARG A 204 -24.28 -66.37 -9.10
N LEU A 205 -24.14 -66.01 -7.82
CA LEU A 205 -24.01 -66.96 -6.71
C LEU A 205 -25.28 -67.79 -6.52
N GLU A 206 -26.49 -67.21 -6.67
CA GLU A 206 -27.74 -67.97 -6.62
C GLU A 206 -27.89 -68.93 -7.80
N ALA A 207 -27.46 -68.55 -9.01
CA ALA A 207 -27.45 -69.43 -10.17
C ALA A 207 -26.47 -70.60 -9.97
N GLU A 208 -25.30 -70.34 -9.38
CA GLU A 208 -24.30 -71.36 -9.07
C GLU A 208 -24.79 -72.31 -7.96
N MET A 209 -25.43 -71.78 -6.91
CA MET A 209 -26.06 -72.58 -5.85
C MET A 209 -27.26 -73.42 -6.35
N LYS A 210 -28.04 -72.92 -7.30
CA LYS A 210 -29.10 -73.69 -7.97
C LYS A 210 -28.51 -74.78 -8.87
N SER A 211 -27.37 -74.53 -9.51
CA SER A 211 -26.63 -75.52 -10.32
C SER A 211 -26.02 -76.63 -9.46
N THR A 212 -25.44 -76.30 -8.31
CA THR A 212 -24.84 -77.29 -7.38
C THR A 212 -25.90 -78.10 -6.63
N LYS A 213 -27.04 -77.49 -6.23
CA LYS A 213 -28.19 -78.25 -5.68
C LYS A 213 -28.79 -79.26 -6.66
N LYS A 214 -28.67 -79.01 -7.98
CA LYS A 214 -29.14 -79.93 -9.03
C LYS A 214 -28.16 -81.10 -9.28
N LYS A 215 -26.92 -81.01 -8.79
CA LYS A 215 -25.85 -82.02 -8.96
C LYS A 215 -25.47 -82.81 -7.70
N GLY A 216 -26.08 -82.50 -6.54
CA GLY A 216 -25.73 -83.11 -5.25
C GLY A 216 -26.92 -83.81 -4.57
N PHE A 217 -27.47 -84.85 -5.19
CA PHE A 217 -28.42 -85.77 -4.57
C PHE A 217 -27.74 -87.14 -4.42
N MET A 218 -26.82 -87.32 -3.44
CA MET A 218 -26.46 -88.67 -2.95
C MET A 218 -25.64 -88.66 -1.63
N THR A 219 -26.31 -89.16 -0.59
CA THR A 219 -25.92 -89.85 0.66
C THR A 219 -24.86 -89.33 1.66
N PRO A 220 -25.17 -89.35 2.99
CA PRO A 220 -24.26 -88.89 4.06
C PRO A 220 -23.38 -90.00 4.68
N GLU A 221 -22.08 -89.67 4.80
CA GLU A 221 -21.24 -89.76 6.00
C GLU A 221 -21.16 -91.10 6.78
N ARG A 222 -20.06 -91.85 6.55
CA ARG A 222 -19.60 -92.94 7.45
C ARG A 222 -18.50 -92.41 8.38
N LYS A 223 -18.88 -91.67 9.42
CA LYS A 223 -18.03 -91.52 10.62
C LYS A 223 -18.02 -92.85 11.37
N LYS A 224 -16.93 -93.61 11.21
CA LYS A 224 -16.61 -94.82 11.99
C LYS A 224 -16.63 -94.47 13.49
N LYS A 225 -17.44 -95.20 14.27
CA LYS A 225 -17.31 -95.32 15.72
C LYS A 225 -16.17 -96.30 16.05
N LEU A 226 -15.57 -96.13 17.23
CA LEU A 226 -14.57 -96.96 17.93
C LEU A 226 -13.12 -96.64 17.54
N ARG A 227 -12.13 -96.64 18.44
CA ARG A 227 -11.99 -96.80 19.90
C ARG A 227 -10.46 -96.83 20.11
N VAL A 228 -9.95 -96.11 21.11
CA VAL A 228 -8.63 -96.23 21.77
C VAL A 228 -7.39 -96.27 20.86
#